data_AF-A0A7S1F7C5-F1
#
_entry.id   AF-A0A7S1F7C5-F1
#
_cell.length_a   1.000
_cell.length_b   1.000
_cell.length_c   1.000
_cell.angle_alpha   90.00
_cell.angle_beta   90.00
_cell.angle_gamma   90.00
#
_symmetry.space_group_name_H-M   'P 1'
#
loop_
_entity.id
_entity.type
_entity.pdbx_description
1 polymer ?
#
loop_
_entity_poly.entity_id
_entity_poly.type
_entity_poly.pdbx_seq_one_letter_code
_entity_poly.pdbx_strand_id
1 'polypeptide(L)'
;VAEVPIRFDIIHVNDDLRERFRFDREGLPGFVLFKGKKHKRYKGELSTESIVRWLRKQRKVPVPVPGTIPNLERLALDYIREPADAKLVSVRNLIDAEHADDKVAAWYEKILDKVKAKGIDYIWQEIDRVKLLLRGKLTPEKSADMQHKLRVLIGLEL
;
A
#
# COMPACT_ATOMS: atom_id res chain seq x y z
N VAL A 1 7.95 -9.13 10.50
CA VAL A 1 8.33 -10.00 9.38
C VAL A 1 9.32 -11.01 9.93
N ALA A 2 9.27 -12.26 9.49
CA ALA A 2 10.18 -13.30 9.95
C ALA A 2 10.66 -14.10 8.73
N GLU A 3 11.88 -14.59 8.81
CA GLU A 3 12.50 -15.41 7.77
C GLU A 3 12.77 -16.80 8.32
N VAL A 4 12.49 -17.80 7.50
CA VAL A 4 12.77 -19.21 7.82
C VAL A 4 13.72 -19.71 6.75
N PRO A 5 15.02 -19.82 7.05
CA PRO A 5 15.98 -20.36 6.09
C PRO A 5 15.72 -21.86 5.92
N ILE A 6 15.58 -22.30 4.66
CA ILE A 6 15.48 -23.71 4.29
C ILE A 6 16.82 -24.12 3.68
N ARG A 7 17.42 -25.19 4.19
CA ARG A 7 18.66 -25.75 3.64
C ARG A 7 18.46 -27.21 3.23
N PHE A 8 19.08 -27.56 2.10
CA PHE A 8 18.99 -28.88 1.47
C PHE A 8 20.32 -29.65 1.52
N ASP A 9 21.26 -29.19 2.35
CA ASP A 9 22.53 -29.87 2.59
C ASP A 9 22.34 -31.13 3.44
N ILE A 10 23.44 -31.77 3.85
CA ILE A 10 23.45 -33.07 4.55
C ILE A 10 22.55 -33.06 5.81
N ILE A 11 22.37 -31.90 6.43
CA ILE A 11 21.44 -31.69 7.52
C ILE A 11 20.28 -30.86 6.97
N HIS A 12 19.22 -31.53 6.53
CA HIS A 12 17.99 -30.85 6.13
C HIS A 12 17.49 -29.93 7.25
N VAL A 13 17.50 -28.62 7.02
CA VAL A 13 17.03 -27.62 8.00
C VAL A 13 15.74 -26.99 7.51
N ASN A 14 14.68 -27.09 8.33
CA ASN A 14 13.34 -26.56 8.06
C ASN A 14 12.68 -27.07 6.76
N ASP A 15 13.18 -28.19 6.20
CA ASP A 15 12.60 -28.77 4.99
C ASP A 15 11.16 -29.28 5.22
N ASP A 16 10.86 -29.68 6.46
CA ASP A 16 9.50 -30.01 6.92
C ASP A 16 8.53 -28.83 6.75
N LEU A 17 8.99 -27.59 6.98
CA LEU A 17 8.17 -26.40 6.80
C LEU A 17 7.91 -26.10 5.32
N ARG A 18 8.89 -26.34 4.45
CA ARG A 18 8.70 -26.26 3.00
C ARG A 18 7.55 -27.16 2.57
N GLU A 19 7.59 -28.42 2.99
CA GLU A 19 6.56 -29.42 2.66
C GLU A 19 5.20 -29.08 3.27
N ARG A 20 5.18 -28.70 4.56
CA ARG A 20 3.96 -28.29 5.26
C ARG A 20 3.24 -27.14 4.56
N PHE A 21 3.98 -26.17 4.04
CA PHE A 21 3.43 -25.05 3.28
C PHE A 21 3.43 -25.26 1.76
N ARG A 22 3.71 -26.50 1.31
CA ARG A 22 3.63 -26.96 -0.08
C ARG A 22 4.46 -26.13 -1.07
N PHE A 23 5.64 -25.69 -0.64
CA PHE A 23 6.58 -25.03 -1.54
C PHE A 23 7.43 -26.07 -2.28
N ASP A 24 7.58 -25.88 -3.58
CA ASP A 24 8.57 -26.61 -4.38
C ASP A 24 9.94 -25.92 -4.21
N ARG A 25 11.04 -26.64 -4.46
CA ARG A 25 12.39 -26.06 -4.36
C ARG A 25 12.57 -24.87 -5.29
N GLU A 26 11.99 -24.94 -6.48
CA GLU A 26 11.98 -23.89 -7.50
C GLU A 26 11.06 -22.70 -7.14
N GLY A 27 10.12 -22.92 -6.21
CA GLY A 27 9.17 -21.90 -5.75
C GLY A 27 9.70 -21.04 -4.60
N LEU A 28 10.98 -21.19 -4.24
CA LEU A 28 11.64 -20.37 -3.23
C LEU A 28 12.34 -19.16 -3.89
N PRO A 29 12.33 -17.96 -3.27
CA PRO A 29 11.74 -17.66 -1.97
C PRO A 29 10.20 -17.62 -1.98
N GLY A 30 9.59 -18.26 -0.98
CA GLY A 30 8.15 -18.32 -0.80
C GLY A 30 7.66 -17.41 0.32
N PHE A 31 6.53 -16.73 0.13
CA PHE A 31 5.95 -15.83 1.14
C PHE A 31 4.61 -16.36 1.64
N VAL A 32 4.43 -16.34 2.96
CA VAL A 32 3.21 -16.77 3.64
C VAL A 32 2.74 -15.69 4.60
N LEU A 33 1.48 -15.28 4.48
CA LEU A 33 0.82 -14.43 5.46
C LEU A 33 0.10 -15.30 6.47
N PHE A 34 0.45 -15.17 7.74
CA PHE A 34 -0.23 -15.83 8.85
C PHE A 34 -1.24 -14.90 9.51
N LYS A 35 -2.39 -15.45 9.90
CA LYS A 35 -3.42 -14.80 10.70
C LYS A 35 -3.90 -15.79 11.77
N GLY A 36 -3.21 -15.80 12.89
CA GLY A 36 -3.32 -16.89 13.87
C GLY A 36 -2.98 -18.23 13.20
N LYS A 37 -3.90 -19.21 13.29
CA LYS A 37 -3.72 -20.54 12.68
C LYS A 37 -4.00 -20.57 11.16
N LYS A 38 -4.65 -19.55 10.60
CA LYS A 38 -4.93 -19.48 9.15
C LYS A 38 -3.71 -18.91 8.43
N HIS A 39 -3.44 -19.39 7.22
CA HIS A 39 -2.34 -18.89 6.41
C HIS A 39 -2.75 -18.75 4.94
N LYS A 40 -2.06 -17.86 4.22
CA LYS A 40 -2.26 -17.66 2.77
C LYS A 40 -0.91 -17.47 2.11
N ARG A 41 -0.67 -18.20 1.02
CA ARG A 41 0.56 -18.08 0.23
C ARG A 41 0.45 -16.95 -0.77
N TYR A 42 1.54 -16.22 -0.93
CA TYR A 42 1.72 -15.34 -2.06
C TYR A 42 2.08 -16.17 -3.29
N LYS A 43 1.45 -15.86 -4.43
CA LYS A 43 1.68 -16.54 -5.72
C LYS A 43 1.93 -15.53 -6.85
N GLY A 44 2.15 -14.27 -6.51
CA GLY A 44 2.41 -13.23 -7.49
C GLY A 44 3.90 -13.11 -7.81
N GLU A 45 4.23 -12.13 -8.63
CA GLU A 45 5.60 -11.80 -8.99
C GLU A 45 6.46 -11.43 -7.77
N LEU A 46 7.73 -11.82 -7.78
CA LEU A 46 8.72 -11.47 -6.76
C LEU A 46 9.16 -10.01 -6.91
N SER A 47 8.29 -9.08 -6.53
CA SER A 47 8.60 -7.65 -6.45
C SER A 47 8.00 -7.04 -5.18
N THR A 48 8.69 -6.06 -4.61
CA THR A 48 8.25 -5.34 -3.41
C THR A 48 6.85 -4.76 -3.61
N GLU A 49 6.60 -4.16 -4.77
CA GLU A 49 5.33 -3.56 -5.13
C GLU A 49 4.20 -4.59 -5.14
N SER A 50 4.44 -5.77 -5.72
CA SER A 50 3.42 -6.80 -5.84
C SER A 50 3.12 -7.49 -4.51
N ILE A 51 4.13 -7.69 -3.66
CA ILE A 51 3.97 -8.20 -2.29
C ILE A 51 3.21 -7.20 -1.43
N VAL A 52 3.58 -5.91 -1.45
CA VAL A 52 2.88 -4.85 -0.72
C VAL A 52 1.42 -4.75 -1.18
N ARG A 53 1.17 -4.74 -2.49
CA ARG A 53 -0.20 -4.73 -3.03
C ARG A 53 -1.00 -5.96 -2.57
N TRP A 54 -0.38 -7.15 -2.57
CA TRP A 54 -1.04 -8.36 -2.09
C TRP A 54 -1.38 -8.31 -0.60
N LEU A 55 -0.47 -7.81 0.23
CA LEU A 55 -0.69 -7.62 1.67
C LEU A 55 -1.82 -6.62 1.93
N ARG A 56 -1.85 -5.50 1.20
CA ARG A 56 -2.91 -4.47 1.32
C ARG A 56 -4.28 -5.01 0.90
N LYS A 57 -4.33 -5.87 -0.14
CA LYS A 57 -5.55 -6.63 -0.50
C LYS A 57 -6.01 -7.57 0.61
N GLN A 58 -5.10 -8.07 1.47
CA GLN A 58 -5.50 -8.79 2.68
C GLN A 58 -5.97 -7.74 3.70
N ARG A 59 -7.24 -7.33 3.60
CA ARG A 59 -7.93 -6.18 4.24
C ARG A 59 -7.77 -5.97 5.76
N LYS A 60 -6.95 -6.76 6.46
CA LYS A 60 -6.62 -6.62 7.89
C LYS A 60 -5.15 -6.33 8.18
N VAL A 61 -4.28 -6.23 7.17
CA VAL A 61 -2.89 -5.80 7.37
C VAL A 61 -2.77 -4.36 6.88
N PRO A 62 -2.83 -3.36 7.77
CA PRO A 62 -2.47 -2.00 7.40
C PRO A 62 -0.97 -2.00 7.11
N VAL A 63 -0.61 -2.07 5.83
CA VAL A 63 0.75 -1.77 5.37
C VAL A 63 0.70 -0.34 4.89
N PRO A 64 1.02 0.64 5.74
CA PRO A 64 1.09 2.03 5.31
C PRO A 64 2.12 2.16 4.21
N VAL A 65 1.82 2.93 3.18
CA VAL A 65 2.79 3.19 2.11
C VAL A 65 3.92 4.04 2.70
N PRO A 66 5.21 3.66 2.54
CA PRO A 66 6.31 4.45 3.06
C PRO A 66 6.24 5.91 2.59
N GLY A 67 6.43 6.85 3.52
CA GLY A 67 6.32 8.28 3.25
C GLY A 67 4.89 8.80 3.11
N THR A 68 3.91 8.07 3.66
CA THR A 68 2.55 8.55 3.92
C THR A 68 2.29 8.69 5.42
N ILE A 69 1.14 9.27 5.78
CA ILE A 69 0.70 9.47 7.17
C ILE A 69 -0.33 8.39 7.50
N PRO A 70 -0.01 7.38 8.35
CA PRO A 70 -0.86 6.19 8.55
C PRO A 70 -2.27 6.49 9.04
N ASN A 71 -2.42 7.49 9.94
CA ASN A 71 -3.73 7.86 10.47
C ASN A 71 -4.62 8.52 9.41
N LEU A 72 -4.05 9.38 8.56
CA LEU A 72 -4.75 9.98 7.43
C LEU A 72 -5.08 8.93 6.37
N GLU A 73 -4.15 8.02 6.05
CA GLU A 73 -4.40 6.92 5.11
C GLU A 73 -5.60 6.09 5.55
N ARG A 74 -5.65 5.73 6.84
CA ARG A 74 -6.76 4.97 7.41
C ARG A 74 -8.10 5.72 7.28
N LEU A 75 -8.17 6.98 7.71
CA LEU A 75 -9.41 7.76 7.64
C LEU A 75 -9.87 7.99 6.19
N ALA A 76 -8.93 8.24 5.28
CA ALA A 76 -9.21 8.42 3.87
C ALA A 76 -9.73 7.12 3.22
N LEU A 77 -9.14 5.96 3.55
CA LEU A 77 -9.65 4.66 3.12
C LEU A 77 -11.05 4.36 3.69
N ASP A 78 -11.30 4.74 4.94
CA ASP A 78 -12.63 4.59 5.57
C ASP A 78 -13.69 5.46 4.89
N TYR A 79 -13.32 6.65 4.40
CA TYR A 79 -14.17 7.49 3.55
C TYR A 79 -14.40 6.86 2.17
N ILE A 80 -13.35 6.39 1.49
CA ILE A 80 -13.47 5.81 0.14
C ILE A 80 -14.39 4.58 0.15
N ARG A 81 -14.35 3.77 1.21
CA ARG A 81 -15.17 2.56 1.35
C ARG A 81 -16.64 2.85 1.60
N GLU A 82 -16.91 3.86 2.42
CA GLU A 82 -18.26 4.25 2.79
C GLU A 82 -18.28 5.77 2.88
N PRO A 83 -18.53 6.44 1.74
CA PRO A 83 -18.49 7.89 1.62
C PRO A 83 -19.53 8.54 2.52
N ALA A 84 -19.05 9.39 3.42
CA ALA A 84 -19.89 10.20 4.30
C ALA A 84 -19.18 11.52 4.57
N ASP A 85 -19.91 12.64 4.53
CA ASP A 85 -19.33 13.97 4.73
C ASP A 85 -18.65 14.10 6.11
N ALA A 86 -19.21 13.49 7.15
CA ALA A 86 -18.60 13.44 8.48
C ALA A 86 -17.20 12.80 8.50
N LYS A 87 -16.94 11.81 7.63
CA LYS A 87 -15.62 11.18 7.52
C LYS A 87 -14.63 12.08 6.78
N LEU A 88 -15.08 12.81 5.76
CA LEU A 88 -14.26 13.81 5.07
C LEU A 88 -13.86 14.94 6.04
N VAL A 89 -14.80 15.43 6.85
CA VAL A 89 -14.53 16.41 7.91
C VAL A 89 -13.52 15.86 8.92
N SER A 90 -13.62 14.58 9.29
CA SER A 90 -12.65 13.95 10.19
C SER A 90 -11.24 13.92 9.61
N VAL A 91 -11.08 13.70 8.30
CA VAL A 91 -9.78 13.83 7.61
C VAL A 91 -9.26 15.26 7.72
N ARG A 92 -10.08 16.25 7.40
CA ARG A 92 -9.70 17.67 7.43
C ARG A 92 -9.31 18.14 8.83
N ASN A 93 -10.09 17.78 9.85
CA ASN A 93 -9.77 18.11 11.23
C ASN A 93 -8.41 17.54 11.67
N LEU A 94 -8.06 16.33 11.23
CA LEU A 94 -6.75 15.74 11.53
C LEU A 94 -5.62 16.46 10.78
N ILE A 95 -5.85 16.88 9.53
CA ILE A 95 -4.90 17.70 8.78
C ILE A 95 -4.68 19.03 9.51
N ASP A 96 -5.73 19.75 9.85
CA ASP A 96 -5.64 21.07 10.48
C ASP A 96 -5.00 20.99 11.88
N ALA A 97 -5.27 19.93 12.64
CA ALA A 97 -4.76 19.78 14.00
C ALA A 97 -3.28 19.35 14.07
N GLU A 98 -2.84 18.45 13.19
CA GLU A 98 -1.54 17.77 13.33
C GLU A 98 -0.61 17.95 12.12
N HIS A 99 -1.15 18.36 10.96
CA HIS A 99 -0.44 18.27 9.68
C HIS A 99 -0.71 19.45 8.72
N ALA A 100 -1.06 20.63 9.24
CA ALA A 100 -1.51 21.77 8.42
C ALA A 100 -0.49 22.20 7.36
N ASP A 101 0.80 22.13 7.68
CA ASP A 101 1.91 22.49 6.78
C ASP A 101 2.54 21.30 6.03
N ASP A 102 1.99 20.09 6.18
CA ASP A 102 2.55 18.88 5.59
C ASP A 102 2.07 18.70 4.12
N LYS A 103 3.03 18.69 3.18
CA LYS A 103 2.76 18.54 1.75
C LYS A 103 2.07 17.21 1.39
N VAL A 104 2.35 16.14 2.13
CA VAL A 104 1.72 14.83 1.96
C VAL A 104 0.28 14.88 2.48
N ALA A 105 0.05 15.52 3.63
CA ALA A 105 -1.29 15.72 4.17
C ALA A 105 -2.19 16.51 3.21
N ALA A 106 -1.68 17.60 2.62
CA ALA A 106 -2.39 18.40 1.64
C ALA A 106 -2.84 17.61 0.40
N TRP A 107 -2.15 16.51 0.04
CA TRP A 107 -2.58 15.63 -1.05
C TRP A 107 -3.81 14.79 -0.69
N TYR A 108 -3.98 14.38 0.56
CA TYR A 108 -5.17 13.64 0.99
C TYR A 108 -6.44 14.44 0.73
N GLU A 109 -6.48 15.69 1.18
CA GLU A 109 -7.65 16.56 0.97
C GLU A 109 -7.96 16.73 -0.52
N LYS A 110 -6.95 17.13 -1.32
CA LYS A 110 -7.12 17.35 -2.77
C LYS A 110 -7.59 16.10 -3.50
N ILE A 111 -7.10 14.92 -3.12
CA ILE A 111 -7.48 13.66 -3.74
C ILE A 111 -8.91 13.30 -3.34
N LEU A 112 -9.26 13.40 -2.05
CA LEU A 112 -10.60 13.07 -1.58
C LEU A 112 -11.67 14.00 -2.15
N ASP A 113 -11.39 15.29 -2.32
CA ASP A 113 -12.29 16.22 -3.02
C ASP A 113 -12.53 15.81 -4.47
N LYS A 114 -11.48 15.34 -5.17
CA LYS A 114 -11.63 14.82 -6.53
C LYS A 114 -12.38 13.49 -6.57
N VAL A 115 -12.20 12.62 -5.58
CA VAL A 115 -12.99 11.39 -5.43
C VAL A 115 -14.46 11.72 -5.17
N LYS A 116 -14.75 12.72 -4.31
CA LYS A 116 -16.12 13.20 -4.06
C LYS A 116 -16.78 13.71 -5.35
N ALA A 117 -16.03 14.44 -6.18
CA ALA A 117 -16.56 15.04 -7.40
C ALA A 117 -16.64 14.08 -8.61
N LYS A 118 -15.70 13.13 -8.73
CA LYS A 118 -15.51 12.30 -9.93
C LYS A 118 -15.73 10.79 -9.70
N GLY A 119 -15.90 10.37 -8.45
CA GLY A 119 -15.97 8.96 -8.07
C GLY A 119 -14.59 8.33 -7.86
N ILE A 120 -14.61 7.06 -7.42
CA ILE A 120 -13.42 6.30 -7.02
C ILE A 120 -12.45 6.01 -8.18
N ASP A 121 -12.97 5.94 -9.41
CA ASP A 121 -12.16 5.66 -10.61
C ASP A 121 -11.09 6.73 -10.87
N TYR A 122 -11.28 7.94 -10.33
CA TYR A 122 -10.28 8.99 -10.34
C TYR A 122 -8.93 8.52 -9.77
N ILE A 123 -8.93 7.68 -8.74
CA ILE A 123 -7.68 7.21 -8.10
C ILE A 123 -6.81 6.49 -9.14
N TRP A 124 -7.39 5.53 -9.87
CA TRP A 124 -6.69 4.75 -10.88
C TRP A 124 -6.22 5.61 -12.06
N GLN A 125 -7.10 6.47 -12.58
CA GLN A 125 -6.77 7.39 -13.66
C GLN A 125 -5.64 8.33 -13.29
N GLU A 126 -5.66 8.85 -12.06
CA GLU A 126 -4.65 9.78 -11.57
C GLU A 126 -3.32 9.09 -11.27
N ILE A 127 -3.32 7.84 -10.79
CA ILE A 127 -2.10 7.02 -10.66
C ILE A 127 -1.39 6.91 -12.02
N ASP A 128 -2.12 6.55 -13.07
CA ASP A 128 -1.54 6.36 -14.39
C ASP A 128 -1.03 7.68 -14.98
N ARG A 129 -1.80 8.76 -14.81
CA ARG A 129 -1.39 10.11 -15.22
C ARG A 129 -0.12 10.57 -14.51
N VAL A 130 -0.02 10.38 -13.20
CA VAL A 130 1.15 10.80 -12.41
C VAL A 130 2.37 9.94 -12.74
N LYS A 131 2.20 8.63 -12.94
CA LYS A 131 3.28 7.75 -13.42
C LYS A 131 3.82 8.19 -14.79
N LEU A 132 2.93 8.59 -15.71
CA LEU A 132 3.33 9.10 -17.00
C LEU A 132 4.12 10.42 -16.87
N LEU A 133 3.65 11.33 -16.01
CA LEU A 133 4.36 12.59 -15.74
C LEU A 133 5.77 12.37 -15.16
N LEU A 134 5.91 11.43 -14.22
CA LEU A 134 7.19 11.11 -13.58
C LEU A 134 8.22 10.49 -14.54
N ARG A 135 7.78 9.92 -15.67
CA ARG A 135 8.67 9.47 -16.75
C ARG A 135 9.18 10.61 -17.63
N GLY A 136 8.47 11.75 -17.62
CA GLY A 136 8.86 12.94 -18.37
C GLY A 136 9.95 13.76 -17.67
N LYS A 137 10.37 14.84 -18.32
CA LYS A 137 11.34 15.78 -17.75
C LYS A 137 10.64 16.75 -16.79
N LEU A 138 10.89 16.59 -15.50
CA LEU A 138 10.40 17.47 -14.43
C LEU A 138 11.58 18.11 -13.69
N THR A 139 11.35 19.27 -13.06
CA THR A 139 12.31 19.79 -12.08
C THR A 139 12.36 18.87 -10.86
N PRO A 140 13.48 18.85 -10.11
CA PRO A 140 13.58 18.05 -8.89
C PRO A 140 12.43 18.31 -7.90
N GLU A 141 12.01 19.57 -7.71
CA GLU A 141 10.92 19.88 -6.78
C GLU A 141 9.58 19.32 -7.27
N LYS A 142 9.27 19.47 -8.56
CA LYS A 142 8.05 18.92 -9.15
C LYS A 142 8.03 17.41 -9.12
N SER A 143 9.18 16.77 -9.37
CA SER A 143 9.31 15.31 -9.28
C SER A 143 9.03 14.84 -7.86
N ALA A 144 9.61 15.48 -6.84
CA ALA A 144 9.36 15.15 -5.45
C ALA A 144 7.89 15.30 -5.06
N ASP A 145 7.25 16.42 -5.43
CA ASP A 145 5.82 16.66 -5.17
C ASP A 145 4.92 15.62 -5.86
N MET A 146 5.22 15.26 -7.11
CA MET A 146 4.49 14.20 -7.82
C MET A 146 4.72 12.82 -7.20
N GLN A 147 5.90 12.55 -6.64
CA GLN A 147 6.14 11.32 -5.87
C GLN A 147 5.33 11.27 -4.57
N HIS A 148 5.22 12.39 -3.84
CA HIS A 148 4.35 12.48 -2.66
C HIS A 148 2.89 12.18 -3.03
N LYS A 149 2.40 12.82 -4.09
CA LYS A 149 1.07 12.57 -4.64
C LYS A 149 0.86 11.10 -5.01
N LEU A 150 1.82 10.51 -5.72
CA LEU A 150 1.74 9.11 -6.15
C LEU A 150 1.66 8.16 -4.96
N ARG A 151 2.46 8.40 -3.91
CA ARG A 151 2.42 7.59 -2.68
C ARG A 151 1.05 7.63 -2.02
N VAL A 152 0.46 8.82 -1.88
CA VAL A 152 -0.91 8.98 -1.34
C VAL A 152 -1.92 8.25 -2.21
N LEU A 153 -1.89 8.43 -3.53
CA LEU A 153 -2.82 7.75 -4.44
C LEU A 153 -2.70 6.22 -4.34
N ILE A 154 -1.49 5.68 -4.33
CA ILE A 154 -1.26 4.25 -4.12
C ILE A 154 -1.81 3.84 -2.75
N GLY A 155 -1.61 4.65 -1.70
CA GLY A 155 -2.17 4.48 -0.36
C GLY A 155 -3.70 4.38 -0.32
N LEU A 156 -4.38 4.90 -1.33
CA LEU A 156 -5.83 4.94 -1.46
C LEU A 156 -6.40 3.92 -2.47
N GLU A 157 -5.54 3.18 -3.17
CA GLU A 157 -5.89 2.07 -4.07
C GLU A 157 -6.59 0.93 -3.29
N LEU A 158 -7.84 0.60 -3.63
CA LEU A 158 -8.63 -0.50 -3.01
C LEU A 158 -8.46 -1.87 -3.70
#